data_AF-A0A7Y3BGI3-F1
#
_entry.id   AF-A0A7Y3BGI3-F1
#
_cell.length_a   1.000
_cell.length_b   1.000
_cell.length_c   1.000
_cell.angle_alpha   90.00
_cell.angle_beta   90.00
_cell.angle_gamma   90.00
#
_symmetry.space_group_name_H-M   'P 1'
#
loop_
_entity.id
_entity.type
_entity.pdbx_description
1 polymer ?
#
loop_
_entity_poly.entity_id
_entity_poly.type
_entity_poly.pdbx_seq_one_letter_code
_entity_poly.pdbx_strand_id
1 'polypeptide(L)'
;MSDAKLPFDTQYLDRLADVAIGTGLNLQPGQQLVLTGSAETLPLVRRIATAAYKAGASLVTPILSDEEITRARYLHGHDESFDTAPSWLFAGMGQAYEANAARLHVSSENPMALSDMDPAKVGRASKANAIPYKPALEHISS
;
A
#
# COMPACT_ATOMS: atom_id res chain seq x y z
N MET A 1 -13.06 -2.95 -11.02
CA MET A 1 -14.48 -3.37 -10.96
C MET A 1 -15.37 -2.15 -10.86
N SER A 2 -16.57 -2.18 -11.44
CA SER A 2 -17.59 -1.14 -11.26
C SER A 2 -18.30 -1.34 -9.92
N ASP A 3 -18.61 -0.25 -9.21
CA ASP A 3 -19.32 -0.24 -7.93
C ASP A 3 -20.65 -1.00 -7.97
N ALA A 4 -21.29 -1.07 -9.15
CA ALA A 4 -22.56 -1.76 -9.38
C ALA A 4 -22.54 -3.27 -9.10
N LYS A 5 -21.36 -3.88 -8.88
CA LYS A 5 -21.20 -5.31 -8.61
C LYS A 5 -20.91 -5.64 -7.15
N LEU A 6 -20.87 -4.66 -6.24
CA LEU A 6 -20.56 -4.89 -4.83
C LEU A 6 -21.80 -5.41 -4.07
N PRO A 7 -21.65 -6.39 -3.16
CA PRO A 7 -22.76 -7.00 -2.43
C PRO A 7 -23.27 -6.15 -1.25
N PHE A 8 -22.90 -4.87 -1.19
CA PHE A 8 -23.23 -3.95 -0.11
C PHE A 8 -23.38 -2.52 -0.65
N ASP A 9 -24.02 -1.65 0.14
CA ASP A 9 -24.17 -0.23 -0.21
C ASP A 9 -22.81 0.47 -0.25
N THR A 10 -22.48 1.04 -1.39
CA THR A 10 -21.21 1.74 -1.64
C THR A 10 -21.03 2.97 -0.75
N GLN A 11 -22.10 3.54 -0.18
CA GLN A 11 -22.01 4.64 0.79
C GLN A 11 -21.18 4.25 2.03
N TYR A 12 -21.12 2.97 2.38
CA TYR A 12 -20.26 2.51 3.48
C TYR A 12 -18.77 2.66 3.16
N LEU A 13 -18.37 2.56 1.88
CA LEU A 13 -16.97 2.82 1.49
C LEU A 13 -16.63 4.31 1.59
N ASP A 14 -17.59 5.19 1.28
CA ASP A 14 -17.41 6.63 1.42
C ASP A 14 -17.24 7.00 2.91
N ARG A 15 -18.12 6.47 3.78
CA ARG A 15 -18.00 6.66 5.24
C ARG A 15 -16.71 6.09 5.80
N LEU A 16 -16.28 4.91 5.33
CA LEU A 16 -15.02 4.31 5.74
C LEU A 16 -13.83 5.19 5.35
N ALA A 17 -13.85 5.77 4.14
CA ALA A 17 -12.83 6.71 3.70
C ALA A 17 -12.81 7.98 4.57
N ASP A 18 -13.98 8.56 4.87
CA ASP A 18 -14.07 9.75 5.73
C ASP A 18 -13.53 9.50 7.14
N VAL A 19 -13.89 8.35 7.75
CA VAL A 19 -13.38 7.96 9.08
C VAL A 19 -11.88 7.67 9.04
N ALA A 20 -11.39 6.98 8.02
CA ALA A 20 -9.97 6.67 7.88
C ALA A 20 -9.12 7.95 7.78
N ILE A 21 -9.58 8.96 7.04
CA ILE A 21 -8.86 10.22 6.87
C ILE A 21 -9.04 11.15 8.08
N GLY A 22 -10.28 11.39 8.52
CA GLY A 22 -10.57 12.39 9.54
C GLY A 22 -10.33 11.93 10.96
N THR A 23 -10.52 10.65 11.26
CA THR A 23 -10.36 10.10 12.62
C THR A 23 -9.14 9.19 12.72
N GLY A 24 -8.97 8.26 11.78
CA GLY A 24 -7.88 7.29 11.81
C GLY A 24 -6.51 7.96 11.64
N LEU A 25 -6.34 8.72 10.56
CA LEU A 25 -5.12 9.50 10.30
C LEU A 25 -5.14 10.87 10.99
N ASN A 26 -6.33 11.45 11.19
CA ASN A 26 -6.48 12.87 11.53
C ASN A 26 -5.62 13.75 10.60
N LEU A 27 -5.80 13.57 9.29
CA LEU A 27 -4.96 14.19 8.27
C LEU A 27 -5.02 15.73 8.38
N GLN A 28 -3.86 16.37 8.44
CA GLN A 28 -3.78 17.82 8.58
C GLN A 28 -3.79 18.52 7.21
N PRO A 29 -4.37 19.73 7.09
CA PRO A 29 -4.27 20.52 5.86
C PRO A 29 -2.81 20.76 5.46
N GLY A 30 -2.51 20.59 4.17
CA GLY A 30 -1.16 20.69 3.61
C GLY A 30 -0.30 19.42 3.76
N GLN A 31 -0.72 18.44 4.56
CA GLN A 31 0.02 17.19 4.74
C GLN A 31 -0.08 16.30 3.50
N GLN A 32 1.01 15.62 3.16
CA GLN A 32 1.01 14.60 2.10
C GLN A 32 0.49 13.26 2.65
N LEU A 33 0.02 12.38 1.77
CA LEU A 33 -0.43 11.02 2.10
C LEU A 33 0.22 10.00 1.18
N VAL A 34 0.99 9.08 1.74
CA VAL A 34 1.44 7.84 1.08
C VAL A 34 0.43 6.74 1.39
N LEU A 35 -0.22 6.22 0.34
CA LEU A 35 -1.28 5.22 0.45
C LEU A 35 -0.84 3.91 -0.20
N THR A 36 -0.85 2.81 0.53
CA THR A 36 -0.54 1.47 0.00
C THR A 36 -1.79 0.59 -0.02
N GLY A 37 -1.93 -0.29 -1.00
CA GLY A 37 -3.03 -1.24 -1.09
C GLY A 37 -2.93 -2.12 -2.34
N SER A 38 -3.81 -3.10 -2.50
CA SER A 38 -3.87 -3.90 -3.73
C SER A 38 -4.69 -3.21 -4.82
N ALA A 39 -4.44 -3.57 -6.09
CA ALA A 39 -5.24 -3.11 -7.22
C ALA A 39 -6.73 -3.49 -7.09
N GLU A 40 -7.07 -4.57 -6.38
CA GLU A 40 -8.44 -4.98 -6.12
C GLU A 40 -9.18 -3.99 -5.21
N THR A 41 -8.44 -3.30 -4.33
CA THR A 41 -8.97 -2.30 -3.39
C THR A 41 -9.15 -0.90 -4.01
N LEU A 42 -8.89 -0.75 -5.31
CA LEU A 42 -9.01 0.52 -6.02
C LEU A 42 -10.32 1.30 -5.77
N PRO A 43 -11.51 0.66 -5.66
CA PRO A 43 -12.74 1.37 -5.34
C PRO A 43 -12.68 2.13 -4.00
N LEU A 44 -12.02 1.58 -2.99
CA LEU A 44 -11.83 2.24 -1.68
C LEU A 44 -10.67 3.24 -1.72
N VAL A 45 -9.53 2.88 -2.34
CA VAL A 45 -8.36 3.77 -2.50
C VAL A 45 -8.74 5.12 -3.13
N ARG A 46 -9.60 5.10 -4.15
CA ARG A 46 -10.08 6.33 -4.81
C ARG A 46 -10.93 7.21 -3.90
N ARG A 47 -11.75 6.59 -3.03
CA ARG A 47 -12.59 7.29 -2.04
C ARG A 47 -11.75 7.89 -0.93
N ILE A 48 -10.77 7.14 -0.43
CA ILE A 48 -9.76 7.63 0.51
C ILE A 48 -9.02 8.84 -0.06
N ALA A 49 -8.55 8.77 -1.31
CA ALA A 49 -7.89 9.90 -1.95
C ALA A 49 -8.81 11.11 -2.07
N THR A 50 -10.09 10.90 -2.42
CA THR A 50 -11.09 11.97 -2.47
C THR A 50 -11.31 12.61 -1.11
N ALA A 51 -11.47 11.82 -0.05
CA ALA A 51 -11.62 12.30 1.32
C ALA A 51 -10.37 13.05 1.81
N ALA A 52 -9.17 12.55 1.48
CA ALA A 52 -7.89 13.19 1.81
C ALA A 52 -7.78 14.59 1.20
N TYR A 53 -8.09 14.73 -0.10
CA TYR A 53 -8.07 16.04 -0.75
C TYR A 53 -9.15 16.98 -0.19
N LYS A 54 -10.35 16.48 0.14
CA LYS A 54 -11.38 17.28 0.83
C LYS A 54 -10.92 17.76 2.21
N ALA A 55 -10.11 16.98 2.92
CA ALA A 55 -9.49 17.33 4.19
C ALA A 55 -8.28 18.28 4.05
N GLY A 56 -7.87 18.60 2.81
CA GLY A 56 -6.79 19.55 2.53
C GLY A 56 -5.42 18.91 2.30
N ALA A 57 -5.33 17.62 1.99
CA ALA A 57 -4.07 16.99 1.60
C ALA A 57 -3.40 17.75 0.43
N SER A 58 -2.08 17.94 0.51
CA SER A 58 -1.32 18.58 -0.59
C SER A 58 -1.03 17.62 -1.74
N LEU A 59 -0.81 16.34 -1.43
CA LEU A 59 -0.55 15.28 -2.41
C LEU A 59 -0.95 13.93 -1.83
N VAL A 60 -1.65 13.11 -2.62
CA VAL A 60 -1.90 11.70 -2.33
C VAL A 60 -1.14 10.85 -3.34
N THR A 61 -0.28 9.95 -2.85
CA THR A 61 0.58 9.07 -3.66
C THR A 61 0.23 7.60 -3.39
N PRO A 62 -0.60 6.95 -4.25
CA PRO A 62 -0.89 5.54 -4.15
C PRO A 62 0.26 4.66 -4.66
N ILE A 63 0.58 3.61 -3.91
CA ILE A 63 1.49 2.52 -4.32
C ILE A 63 0.67 1.23 -4.28
N LEU A 64 0.49 0.63 -5.45
CA LEU A 64 -0.41 -0.52 -5.61
C LEU A 64 0.37 -1.82 -5.82
N SER A 65 -0.07 -2.88 -5.14
CA SER A 65 0.34 -4.26 -5.42
C SER A 65 -0.70 -4.98 -6.27
N ASP A 66 -0.28 -6.03 -6.95
CA ASP A 66 -1.14 -6.93 -7.71
C ASP A 66 -0.66 -8.37 -7.51
N GLU A 67 -1.60 -9.28 -7.24
CA GLU A 67 -1.29 -10.67 -6.93
C GLU A 67 -0.70 -11.39 -8.14
N GLU A 68 -1.25 -11.19 -9.33
CA GLU A 68 -0.79 -11.86 -10.55
C GLU A 68 0.58 -11.36 -10.99
N ILE A 69 0.87 -10.06 -10.86
CA ILE A 69 2.22 -9.52 -11.08
C ILE A 69 3.22 -10.15 -10.09
N THR A 70 2.82 -10.29 -8.82
CA THR A 70 3.66 -10.93 -7.80
C THR A 70 3.92 -12.39 -8.15
N ARG A 71 2.87 -13.15 -8.48
CA ARG A 71 2.96 -14.56 -8.90
C ARG A 71 3.81 -14.74 -10.16
N ALA A 72 3.72 -13.84 -11.13
CA ALA A 72 4.55 -13.89 -12.34
C ALA A 72 6.05 -13.86 -12.02
N ARG A 73 6.49 -13.10 -11.00
CA ARG A 73 7.88 -13.15 -10.52
C ARG A 73 8.26 -14.52 -9.97
N TYR A 74 7.37 -15.19 -9.23
CA TYR A 74 7.65 -16.54 -8.71
C TYR A 74 7.67 -17.61 -9.80
N LEU A 75 6.77 -17.50 -10.78
CA LEU A 75 6.62 -18.45 -11.87
C LEU A 75 7.72 -18.32 -12.94
N HIS A 76 8.16 -17.10 -13.22
CA HIS A 76 9.00 -16.80 -14.38
C HIS A 76 10.29 -16.02 -14.06
N GLY A 77 10.44 -15.54 -12.83
CA GLY A 77 11.61 -14.79 -12.41
C GLY A 77 12.87 -15.65 -12.38
N HIS A 78 13.98 -15.08 -12.84
CA HIS A 78 15.31 -15.62 -12.62
C HIS A 78 15.62 -15.62 -11.12
N ASP A 79 16.51 -16.52 -10.69
CA ASP A 79 16.78 -16.74 -9.28
C ASP A 79 17.26 -15.47 -8.54
N GLU A 80 18.14 -14.69 -9.16
CA GLU A 80 18.65 -13.41 -8.62
C GLU A 80 17.54 -12.39 -8.37
N SER A 81 16.40 -12.52 -9.08
CA SER A 81 15.28 -11.61 -8.87
C SER A 81 14.79 -11.71 -7.43
N PHE A 82 14.83 -12.87 -6.76
CA PHE A 82 14.33 -13.05 -5.39
C PHE A 82 15.20 -12.39 -4.32
N ASP A 83 16.42 -11.95 -4.65
CA ASP A 83 17.28 -11.17 -3.75
C ASP A 83 17.20 -9.65 -4.01
N THR A 84 16.41 -9.24 -5.00
CA THR A 84 16.29 -7.84 -5.40
C THR A 84 15.05 -7.20 -4.79
N ALA A 85 15.21 -5.96 -4.33
CA ALA A 85 14.14 -5.13 -3.81
C ALA A 85 14.16 -3.73 -4.45
N PRO A 86 13.02 -3.03 -4.52
CA PRO A 86 12.95 -1.68 -5.09
C PRO A 86 13.49 -0.65 -4.09
N SER A 87 14.80 -0.68 -3.79
CA SER A 87 15.42 0.18 -2.78
C SER A 87 15.18 1.68 -3.02
N TRP A 88 15.09 2.11 -4.28
CA TRP A 88 14.76 3.48 -4.65
C TRP A 88 13.37 3.91 -4.17
N LEU A 89 12.39 3.00 -4.18
CA LEU A 89 11.03 3.28 -3.73
C LEU A 89 11.01 3.45 -2.22
N PHE A 90 11.68 2.57 -1.50
CA PHE A 90 11.76 2.63 -0.04
C PHE A 90 12.51 3.88 0.44
N ALA A 91 13.58 4.29 -0.27
CA ALA A 91 14.24 5.55 0.00
C ALA A 91 13.30 6.75 -0.21
N GLY A 92 12.53 6.77 -1.29
CA GLY A 92 11.52 7.81 -1.53
C GLY A 92 10.41 7.84 -0.46
N MET A 93 9.96 6.67 0.01
CA MET A 93 9.02 6.57 1.12
C MET A 93 9.62 7.11 2.42
N GLY A 94 10.89 6.79 2.70
CA GLY A 94 11.62 7.34 3.85
C GLY A 94 11.66 8.86 3.84
N GLN A 95 12.03 9.46 2.70
CA GLN A 95 12.03 10.93 2.52
C GLN A 95 10.63 11.53 2.72
N ALA A 96 9.58 10.86 2.23
CA ALA A 96 8.21 11.34 2.42
C ALA A 96 7.83 11.33 3.92
N TYR A 97 8.16 10.27 4.64
CA TYR A 97 7.85 10.17 6.08
C TYR A 97 8.67 11.14 6.93
N GLU A 98 9.96 11.34 6.60
CA GLU A 98 10.79 12.38 7.20
C GLU A 98 10.20 13.79 7.00
N ALA A 99 9.58 14.03 5.85
CA ALA A 99 8.83 15.26 5.54
C ALA A 99 7.39 15.28 6.11
N ASN A 100 7.07 14.43 7.10
CA ASN A 100 5.78 14.34 7.78
C ASN A 100 4.60 13.95 6.87
N ALA A 101 4.85 13.18 5.80
CA ALA A 101 3.75 12.57 5.05
C ALA A 101 3.02 11.54 5.91
N ALA A 102 1.68 11.63 5.96
CA ALA A 102 0.84 10.60 6.56
C ALA A 102 0.97 9.28 5.79
N ARG A 103 0.79 8.17 6.49
CA ARG A 103 0.84 6.82 5.91
C ARG A 103 -0.47 6.09 6.15
N LEU A 104 -1.06 5.57 5.09
CA LEU A 104 -2.21 4.67 5.18
C LEU A 104 -1.96 3.39 4.39
N HIS A 105 -2.37 2.27 4.97
CA HIS A 105 -2.32 0.96 4.32
C HIS A 105 -3.72 0.35 4.30
N VAL A 106 -4.21 0.01 3.11
CA VAL A 106 -5.44 -0.75 2.92
C VAL A 106 -5.05 -2.21 2.76
N SER A 107 -5.24 -2.98 3.84
CA SER A 107 -4.93 -4.41 3.84
C SER A 107 -6.05 -5.19 3.14
N SER A 108 -5.66 -6.03 2.18
CA SER A 108 -6.53 -6.98 1.48
C SER A 108 -5.77 -8.24 1.09
N GLU A 109 -4.75 -8.59 1.87
CA GLU A 109 -3.81 -9.66 1.51
C GLU A 109 -4.50 -11.02 1.59
N ASN A 110 -4.36 -11.81 0.53
CA ASN A 110 -4.74 -13.21 0.51
C ASN A 110 -3.60 -14.05 1.11
N PRO A 111 -3.76 -14.62 2.32
CA PRO A 111 -2.68 -15.38 2.97
C PRO A 111 -2.28 -16.64 2.19
N MET A 112 -3.13 -17.09 1.26
CA MET A 112 -2.89 -18.27 0.42
C MET A 112 -2.31 -17.94 -0.95
N ALA A 113 -2.10 -16.65 -1.28
CA ALA A 113 -1.70 -16.18 -2.62
C ALA A 113 -0.42 -16.83 -3.17
N LEU A 114 0.49 -17.23 -2.28
CA LEU A 114 1.78 -17.84 -2.62
C LEU A 114 1.94 -19.26 -2.06
N SER A 115 0.85 -19.89 -1.63
CA SER A 115 0.87 -21.21 -0.98
C SER A 115 1.37 -22.34 -1.86
N ASP A 116 1.30 -22.17 -3.17
CA ASP A 116 1.77 -23.08 -4.22
C ASP A 116 3.17 -22.74 -4.75
N MET A 117 3.81 -21.68 -4.23
CA MET A 117 5.13 -21.24 -4.66
C MET A 117 6.26 -21.85 -3.82
N ASP A 118 7.49 -21.87 -4.37
CA ASP A 118 8.68 -22.35 -3.66
C ASP A 118 8.95 -21.55 -2.37
N PRO A 119 8.88 -22.18 -1.18
CA PRO A 119 9.06 -21.48 0.10
C PRO A 119 10.43 -20.82 0.26
N ALA A 120 11.49 -21.36 -0.38
CA ALA A 120 12.83 -20.77 -0.30
C ALA A 120 12.89 -19.43 -1.05
N LYS A 121 12.23 -19.35 -2.22
CA LYS A 121 12.10 -18.10 -2.99
C LYS A 121 11.24 -17.07 -2.25
N VAL A 122 10.15 -17.51 -1.62
CA VAL A 122 9.29 -16.64 -0.79
C VAL A 122 10.09 -16.05 0.37
N GLY A 123 10.87 -16.87 1.07
CA GLY A 123 11.74 -16.42 2.16
C GLY A 123 12.79 -15.39 1.72
N ARG A 124 13.46 -15.62 0.58
CA ARG A 124 14.44 -14.68 0.02
C ARG A 124 13.82 -13.35 -0.36
N ALA A 125 12.72 -13.37 -1.10
CA ALA A 125 12.02 -12.14 -1.49
C ALA A 125 11.51 -11.34 -0.29
N SER A 126 10.97 -12.02 0.72
CA SER A 126 10.55 -11.38 1.98
C SER A 126 11.74 -10.70 2.68
N LYS A 127 12.87 -11.39 2.82
CA LYS A 127 14.09 -10.83 3.42
C LYS A 127 14.64 -9.65 2.62
N ALA A 128 14.70 -9.78 1.29
CA ALA A 128 15.19 -8.73 0.40
C ALA A 128 14.35 -7.44 0.51
N ASN A 129 13.03 -7.55 0.68
CA ASN A 129 12.14 -6.41 0.88
C ASN A 129 12.23 -5.81 2.30
N ALA A 130 12.43 -6.64 3.33
CA ALA A 130 12.41 -6.17 4.72
C ALA A 130 13.60 -5.26 5.06
N ILE A 131 14.80 -5.59 4.56
CA ILE A 131 16.04 -4.88 4.94
C ILE A 131 16.00 -3.40 4.52
N PRO A 132 15.70 -3.03 3.26
CA PRO A 132 15.76 -1.64 2.82
C PRO A 132 14.50 -0.86 3.20
N TYR A 133 13.41 -1.53 3.59
CA TYR A 133 12.19 -0.85 4.05
C TYR A 133 12.28 -0.38 5.52
N LYS A 134 13.09 -1.07 6.34
CA LYS A 134 13.22 -0.78 7.77
C LYS A 134 13.51 0.69 8.12
N PRO A 135 14.42 1.41 7.44
CA PRO A 135 14.67 2.82 7.73
C PRO A 135 13.44 3.72 7.54
N ALA A 136 12.61 3.45 6.53
CA ALA A 136 11.39 4.21 6.33
C ALA A 136 10.38 4.02 7.49
N LEU A 137 10.36 2.83 8.10
CA LEU A 137 9.46 2.53 9.22
C LEU A 137 9.88 3.20 10.54
N GLU A 138 11.17 3.50 10.71
CA GLU A 138 11.67 4.15 11.93
C GLU A 138 11.13 5.57 12.09
N HIS A 139 10.81 6.26 11.00
CA HIS A 139 10.23 7.62 11.03
C HIS A 139 8.76 7.66 11.48
N ILE A 140 8.06 6.53 11.49
CA ILE A 140 6.63 6.45 11.84
C ILE A 140 6.36 5.64 13.11
N SER A 141 7.39 4.97 13.65
CA SER A 141 7.31 4.12 14.83
C SER A 141 7.90 4.87 16.03
N SER A 142 7.12 5.74 16.65
CA SER A 142 7.46 6.48 17.88
C SER A 142 6.32 6.45 18.87
#